data_AF-A0A7Y4EEB6-F1
#
_entry.id   AF-A0A7Y4EEB6-F1
#
_cell.length_a   1.000
_cell.length_b   1.000
_cell.length_c   1.000
_cell.angle_alpha   90.00
_cell.angle_beta   90.00
_cell.angle_gamma   90.00
#
_symmetry.space_group_name_H-M   'P 1'
#
loop_
_entity.id
_entity.type
_entity.pdbx_description
1 polymer ?
#
loop_
_entity_poly.entity_id
_entity_poly.type
_entity_poly.pdbx_seq_one_letter_code
_entity_poly.pdbx_strand_id
1 'polypeptide(L)'
;MKKLLAATVLASTLPMSGLVMADNDVGCGLGTMVFDGNEGKVSKILAATTNGTSGNQTFGITFGTLGCDGTGKVTSSQKLAMFIDGNIDNLARDMAKGQGETLATLSEVWGINEADKATFNSMAQENFAQVFVSENVTSQQVFTNLNQMVASDTKLANYAI
;
A
#
# COMPACT_ATOMS: atom_id res chain seq x y z
N MET A 1 -0.41 38.53 38.02
CA MET A 1 -1.67 37.75 38.04
C MET A 1 -2.11 37.47 36.62
N LYS A 2 -2.50 36.22 36.38
CA LYS A 2 -2.99 35.61 35.13
C LYS A 2 -3.90 36.52 34.31
N LYS A 3 -3.73 36.50 32.99
CA LYS A 3 -4.77 36.37 31.94
C LYS A 3 -4.13 36.62 30.56
N LEU A 4 -3.67 35.55 29.92
CA LEU A 4 -3.52 35.53 28.46
C LEU A 4 -4.42 34.40 27.94
N LEU A 5 -5.66 34.79 27.67
CA LEU A 5 -6.59 34.08 26.81
C LEU A 5 -6.37 34.65 25.40
N ALA A 6 -5.93 33.81 24.47
CA ALA A 6 -6.12 34.03 23.03
C ALA A 6 -5.90 32.70 22.30
N ALA A 7 -6.84 31.79 22.49
CA ALA A 7 -7.09 30.72 21.54
C ALA A 7 -8.00 31.30 20.44
N THR A 8 -7.48 31.52 19.25
CA THR A 8 -8.28 31.71 18.03
C THR A 8 -7.44 31.37 16.79
N VAL A 9 -7.68 30.17 16.28
CA VAL A 9 -7.85 29.83 14.86
C VAL A 9 -6.91 30.55 13.87
N LEU A 10 -5.81 29.89 13.52
CA LEU A 10 -5.24 29.97 12.18
C LEU A 10 -5.42 28.60 11.49
N ALA A 11 -6.69 28.29 11.21
CA ALA A 11 -7.04 27.37 10.14
C ALA A 11 -7.21 28.23 8.87
N SER A 12 -6.10 28.67 8.29
CA SER A 12 -6.11 29.36 7.00
C SER A 12 -4.98 28.81 6.14
N THR A 13 -5.40 28.00 5.18
CA THR A 13 -4.76 27.81 3.87
C THR A 13 -3.34 27.25 3.88
N LEU A 14 -3.21 25.97 4.18
CA LEU A 14 -2.13 25.18 3.57
C LEU A 14 -2.65 24.69 2.20
N PRO A 15 -1.95 24.98 1.09
CA PRO A 15 -2.27 24.39 -0.20
C PRO A 15 -2.01 22.88 -0.10
N MET A 16 -3.08 22.11 0.10
CA MET A 16 -3.05 20.64 0.18
C MET A 16 -2.93 20.04 -1.23
N SER A 17 -1.84 20.37 -1.92
CA SER A 17 -1.53 19.82 -3.26
C SER A 17 -0.41 18.78 -3.24
N GLY A 18 0.09 18.42 -2.06
CA GLY A 18 0.75 17.13 -1.86
C GLY A 18 -0.32 16.11 -1.48
N LEU A 19 -0.57 15.12 -2.33
CA LEU A 19 -1.28 13.91 -1.92
C LEU A 19 -0.38 13.22 -0.88
N VAL A 20 -0.55 13.54 0.41
CA VAL A 20 0.08 12.77 1.48
C VAL A 20 -0.57 11.39 1.44
N MET A 21 0.15 10.45 0.86
CA MET A 21 -0.23 9.04 0.83
C MET A 21 -0.18 8.46 2.25
N ALA A 22 -0.94 7.40 2.48
CA ALA A 22 -0.87 6.66 3.72
C ALA A 22 0.57 6.16 3.96
N ASP A 23 1.09 6.39 5.17
CA ASP A 23 2.35 5.78 5.58
C ASP A 23 2.15 4.29 5.88
N ASN A 24 3.14 3.45 5.56
CA ASN A 24 3.03 2.00 5.70
C ASN A 24 2.79 1.52 7.15
N ASP A 25 3.29 2.26 8.15
CA ASP A 25 3.12 1.88 9.57
C ASP A 25 1.96 2.64 10.21
N VAL A 26 1.82 3.92 9.88
CA VAL A 26 0.92 4.88 10.56
C VAL A 26 -0.45 4.98 9.87
N GLY A 27 -0.54 4.66 8.59
CA GLY A 27 -1.73 4.79 7.76
C GLY A 27 -1.99 6.23 7.28
N CYS A 28 -3.21 6.51 6.84
CA CYS A 28 -3.67 7.85 6.50
C CYS A 28 -4.18 8.60 7.75
N GLY A 29 -4.22 9.94 7.70
CA GLY A 29 -4.76 10.74 8.79
C GLY A 29 -3.92 11.97 9.15
N LEU A 30 -4.42 12.76 10.11
CA LEU A 30 -3.80 14.02 10.51
C LEU A 30 -2.41 13.82 11.13
N GLY A 31 -2.21 12.75 11.89
CA GLY A 31 -0.91 12.39 12.44
C GLY A 31 0.12 12.12 11.36
N THR A 32 -0.26 11.41 10.30
CA THR A 32 0.62 11.21 9.13
C THR A 32 1.02 12.54 8.51
N MET A 33 0.07 13.46 8.34
CA MET A 33 0.34 14.79 7.75
C MET A 33 1.19 15.70 8.63
N VAL A 34 0.96 15.71 9.94
CA VAL A 34 1.69 16.60 10.88
C VAL A 34 3.13 16.14 11.10
N PHE A 35 3.36 14.83 11.06
CA PHE A 35 4.66 14.22 11.28
C PHE A 35 5.35 13.81 9.97
N ASP A 36 4.83 14.25 8.82
CA ASP A 36 5.47 14.00 7.52
C ASP A 36 6.91 14.54 7.51
N GLY A 37 7.82 13.77 6.92
CA GLY A 37 9.26 14.03 6.92
C GLY A 37 10.01 13.76 8.24
N ASN A 38 9.32 13.43 9.34
CA ASN A 38 9.98 13.10 10.60
C ASN A 38 10.28 11.60 10.72
N GLU A 39 11.52 11.27 11.09
CA GLU A 39 11.99 9.89 11.15
C GLU A 39 11.96 9.27 12.57
N GLY A 40 12.07 7.95 12.61
CA GLY A 40 12.29 7.19 13.84
C GLY A 40 11.02 6.80 14.60
N LYS A 41 11.20 5.86 15.54
CA LYS A 41 10.10 5.20 16.25
C LYS A 41 9.23 6.18 17.04
N VAL A 42 9.83 7.19 17.66
CA VAL A 42 9.09 8.19 18.44
C VAL A 42 8.14 8.97 17.54
N SER A 43 8.60 9.45 16.38
CA SER A 43 7.76 10.15 15.40
C SER A 43 6.61 9.27 14.94
N LYS A 44 6.90 8.02 14.54
CA LYS A 44 5.90 7.04 14.11
C LYS A 44 4.83 6.77 15.18
N ILE A 45 5.25 6.60 16.44
CA ILE A 45 4.32 6.39 17.57
C ILE A 45 3.45 7.62 17.79
N LEU A 46 4.02 8.83 17.75
CA LEU A 46 3.25 10.06 17.92
C LEU A 46 2.29 10.31 16.75
N ALA A 47 2.70 10.00 15.52
CA ALA A 47 1.86 10.09 14.34
C ALA A 47 0.68 9.10 14.43
N ALA A 48 0.94 7.84 14.78
CA ALA A 48 -0.10 6.83 15.00
C ALA A 48 -1.06 7.21 16.15
N THR A 49 -0.51 7.69 17.27
CA THR A 49 -1.30 8.18 18.41
C THR A 49 -2.18 9.36 18.00
N THR A 50 -1.63 10.27 17.20
CA THR A 50 -2.36 11.42 16.67
C THR A 50 -3.47 10.95 15.75
N ASN A 51 -3.24 10.01 14.82
CA ASN A 51 -4.28 9.41 13.97
C ASN A 51 -5.43 8.78 14.77
N GLY A 52 -5.10 8.12 15.89
CA GLY A 52 -6.09 7.51 16.79
C GLY A 52 -6.83 8.50 17.69
N THR A 53 -6.35 9.75 17.84
CA THR A 53 -6.93 10.73 18.76
C THR A 53 -8.12 11.44 18.13
N SER A 54 -9.21 11.58 18.90
CA SER A 54 -10.43 12.27 18.50
C SER A 54 -11.08 11.73 17.21
N GLY A 55 -10.80 10.47 16.85
CA GLY A 55 -11.37 9.82 15.67
C GLY A 55 -10.99 10.48 14.34
N ASN A 56 -9.87 11.21 14.27
CA ASN A 56 -9.54 11.94 13.05
C ASN A 56 -9.29 11.02 11.84
N GLN A 57 -8.72 9.83 12.04
CA GLN A 57 -8.54 8.87 10.96
C GLN A 57 -9.90 8.33 10.50
N THR A 58 -10.83 8.05 11.43
CA THR A 58 -12.20 7.64 11.09
C THR A 58 -12.93 8.75 10.33
N PHE A 59 -12.78 10.02 10.72
CA PHE A 59 -13.31 11.16 9.98
C PHE A 59 -12.70 11.24 8.57
N GLY A 60 -11.37 11.08 8.46
CA GLY A 60 -10.65 11.02 7.20
C GLY A 60 -11.22 9.96 6.26
N ILE A 61 -11.36 8.73 6.74
CA ILE A 61 -11.96 7.60 6.02
C ILE A 61 -13.41 7.89 5.63
N THR A 62 -14.21 8.44 6.55
CA THR A 62 -15.66 8.67 6.32
C THR A 62 -15.91 9.72 5.23
N PHE A 63 -15.08 10.76 5.17
CA PHE A 63 -15.29 11.91 4.29
C PHE A 63 -14.29 12.02 3.13
N GLY A 64 -13.38 11.05 2.97
CA GLY A 64 -12.35 11.09 1.93
C GLY A 64 -11.35 12.24 2.12
N THR A 65 -10.93 12.50 3.36
CA THR A 65 -10.01 13.62 3.71
C THR A 65 -8.76 13.10 4.41
N LEU A 66 -7.80 13.99 4.70
CA LEU A 66 -6.57 13.65 5.43
C LEU A 66 -5.73 12.54 4.77
N GLY A 67 -5.77 12.45 3.44
CA GLY A 67 -5.07 11.42 2.67
C GLY A 67 -5.72 10.04 2.74
N CYS A 68 -6.93 9.94 3.30
CA CYS A 68 -7.73 8.71 3.30
C CYS A 68 -8.70 8.74 2.11
N ASP A 69 -8.71 7.68 1.30
CA ASP A 69 -9.72 7.50 0.24
C ASP A 69 -11.08 7.05 0.80
N GLY A 70 -11.05 6.05 1.70
CA GLY A 70 -12.22 5.56 2.41
C GLY A 70 -13.12 4.59 1.63
N THR A 71 -12.84 4.35 0.35
CA THR A 71 -13.67 3.48 -0.51
C THR A 71 -12.90 2.27 -1.06
N GLY A 72 -11.58 2.30 -1.01
CA GLY A 72 -10.70 1.19 -1.41
C GLY A 72 -10.86 -0.09 -0.58
N LYS A 73 -10.33 -1.20 -1.12
CA LYS A 73 -10.25 -2.48 -0.40
C LYS A 73 -9.27 -2.37 0.76
N VAL A 74 -9.56 -3.04 1.87
CA VAL A 74 -8.58 -3.26 2.94
C VAL A 74 -7.59 -4.32 2.47
N THR A 75 -6.33 -3.96 2.33
CA THR A 75 -5.28 -4.81 1.73
C THR A 75 -4.18 -5.11 2.75
N SER A 76 -3.43 -6.19 2.53
CA SER A 76 -2.29 -6.56 3.35
C SER A 76 -1.17 -7.08 2.46
N SER A 77 -0.17 -6.23 2.21
CA SER A 77 1.06 -6.61 1.49
C SER A 77 1.79 -7.76 2.19
N GLN A 78 1.75 -7.80 3.53
CA GLN A 78 2.33 -8.88 4.34
C GLN A 78 1.78 -10.26 3.95
N LYS A 79 0.47 -10.37 3.72
CA LYS A 79 -0.17 -11.64 3.33
C LYS A 79 0.38 -12.17 2.00
N LEU A 80 0.54 -11.28 1.02
CA LEU A 80 1.09 -11.62 -0.29
C LEU A 80 2.57 -11.97 -0.20
N ALA A 81 3.36 -11.16 0.53
CA ALA A 81 4.77 -11.44 0.75
C ALA A 81 4.99 -12.80 1.42
N MET A 82 4.19 -13.16 2.45
CA MET A 82 4.25 -14.48 3.10
C MET A 82 3.89 -15.62 2.16
N PHE A 83 2.88 -15.44 1.29
CA PHE A 83 2.52 -16.44 0.30
C PHE A 83 3.67 -16.65 -0.70
N ILE A 84 4.27 -15.56 -1.19
CA ILE A 84 5.40 -15.60 -2.11
C ILE A 84 6.59 -16.29 -1.43
N ASP A 85 6.88 -15.94 -0.17
CA ASP A 85 7.99 -16.53 0.60
C ASP A 85 7.88 -18.05 0.70
N GLY A 86 6.70 -18.56 1.07
CA GLY A 86 6.46 -20.00 1.17
C GLY A 86 6.46 -20.74 -0.17
N ASN A 87 6.42 -20.03 -1.31
CA ASN A 87 6.22 -20.64 -2.63
C ASN A 87 7.16 -20.09 -3.72
N ILE A 88 8.24 -19.39 -3.37
CA ILE A 88 9.02 -18.56 -4.31
C ILE A 88 9.54 -19.35 -5.52
N ASP A 89 10.03 -20.57 -5.32
CA ASP A 89 10.55 -21.43 -6.39
C ASP A 89 9.45 -21.96 -7.32
N ASN A 90 8.30 -22.34 -6.75
CA ASN A 90 7.15 -22.80 -7.53
C ASN A 90 6.56 -21.63 -8.32
N LEU A 91 6.44 -20.48 -7.67
CA LEU A 91 5.95 -19.26 -8.29
C LEU A 91 6.84 -18.84 -9.45
N ALA A 92 8.17 -18.89 -9.30
CA ALA A 92 9.09 -18.59 -10.38
C ALA A 92 8.85 -19.49 -11.60
N ARG A 93 8.71 -20.81 -11.39
CA ARG A 93 8.43 -21.77 -12.47
C ARG A 93 7.10 -21.53 -13.15
N ASP A 94 6.05 -21.28 -12.38
CA ASP A 94 4.70 -21.07 -12.90
C ASP A 94 4.59 -19.73 -13.65
N MET A 95 5.24 -18.68 -13.14
CA MET A 95 5.34 -17.39 -13.81
C MET A 95 6.09 -17.50 -15.14
N ALA A 96 7.23 -18.18 -15.18
CA ALA A 96 7.96 -18.38 -16.44
C ALA A 96 7.12 -19.10 -17.52
N LYS A 97 6.20 -19.97 -17.10
CA LYS A 97 5.25 -20.65 -18.00
C LYS A 97 4.00 -19.81 -18.32
N GLY A 98 3.73 -18.74 -17.56
CA GLY A 98 2.48 -17.99 -17.62
C GLY A 98 1.27 -18.75 -17.06
N GLN A 99 1.48 -19.88 -16.39
CA GLN A 99 0.43 -20.71 -15.82
C GLN A 99 0.98 -21.66 -14.77
N GLY A 100 0.12 -22.03 -13.83
CA GLY A 100 0.40 -23.04 -12.81
C GLY A 100 -0.37 -22.76 -11.53
N GLU A 101 -0.38 -23.74 -10.63
CA GLU A 101 -1.18 -23.70 -9.40
C GLU A 101 -0.75 -22.57 -8.46
N THR A 102 0.55 -22.30 -8.36
CA THR A 102 1.08 -21.27 -7.46
C THR A 102 0.76 -19.88 -7.98
N LEU A 103 0.90 -19.67 -9.29
CA LEU A 103 0.54 -18.41 -9.94
C LEU A 103 -0.98 -18.15 -9.87
N ALA A 104 -1.79 -19.19 -10.11
CA ALA A 104 -3.24 -19.10 -9.97
C ALA A 104 -3.64 -18.73 -8.54
N THR A 105 -3.07 -19.41 -7.55
CA THR A 105 -3.32 -19.13 -6.13
C THR A 105 -2.84 -17.73 -5.75
N LEU A 106 -1.70 -17.26 -6.26
CA LEU A 106 -1.23 -15.90 -6.02
C LEU A 106 -2.28 -14.87 -6.47
N SER A 107 -2.83 -15.03 -7.68
CA SER A 107 -3.87 -14.11 -8.21
C SER A 107 -5.13 -14.08 -7.34
N GLU A 108 -5.51 -15.22 -6.75
CA GLU A 108 -6.64 -15.32 -5.83
C GLU A 108 -6.35 -14.67 -4.48
N VAL A 109 -5.16 -14.91 -3.92
CA VAL A 109 -4.72 -14.29 -2.66
C VAL A 109 -4.62 -12.77 -2.82
N TRP A 110 -4.21 -12.30 -4.01
CA TRP A 110 -4.17 -10.89 -4.39
C TRP A 110 -5.57 -10.29 -4.54
N GLY A 111 -6.59 -11.12 -4.78
CA GLY A 111 -7.96 -10.68 -4.98
C GLY A 111 -8.21 -10.12 -6.37
N ILE A 112 -7.49 -10.65 -7.37
CA ILE A 112 -7.69 -10.39 -8.79
C ILE A 112 -8.97 -11.10 -9.23
N ASN A 113 -9.86 -10.37 -9.90
CA ASN A 113 -11.10 -10.94 -10.40
C ASN A 113 -10.84 -11.94 -11.53
N GLU A 114 -11.70 -12.95 -11.66
CA GLU A 114 -11.57 -14.01 -12.66
C GLU A 114 -11.35 -13.48 -14.09
N ALA A 115 -12.04 -12.40 -14.46
CA ALA A 115 -11.92 -11.76 -15.77
C ALA A 115 -10.52 -11.20 -16.07
N ASP A 116 -9.74 -10.87 -15.04
CA ASP A 116 -8.44 -10.21 -15.16
C ASP A 116 -7.26 -11.16 -14.90
N LYS A 117 -7.51 -12.37 -14.37
CA LYS A 117 -6.46 -13.36 -14.07
C LYS A 117 -5.60 -13.71 -15.29
N ALA A 118 -6.20 -13.83 -16.47
CA ALA A 118 -5.46 -14.10 -17.71
C ALA A 118 -4.48 -12.96 -18.04
N THR A 119 -4.90 -11.70 -17.85
CA THR A 119 -4.06 -10.52 -18.04
C THR A 119 -2.91 -10.51 -17.02
N PHE A 120 -3.21 -10.78 -15.74
CA PHE A 120 -2.20 -10.88 -14.69
C PHE A 120 -1.14 -11.94 -14.98
N ASN A 121 -1.56 -13.14 -15.40
CA ASN A 121 -0.64 -14.22 -15.73
C ASN A 121 0.27 -13.88 -16.92
N SER A 122 -0.29 -13.26 -17.98
CA SER A 122 0.50 -12.81 -19.13
C SER A 122 1.51 -11.75 -18.71
N MET A 123 1.07 -10.74 -17.95
CA MET A 123 1.94 -9.69 -17.43
C MET A 123 3.08 -10.28 -16.57
N ALA A 124 2.76 -11.22 -15.67
CA ALA A 124 3.72 -11.87 -14.80
C ALA A 124 4.76 -12.68 -15.59
N GLN A 125 4.34 -13.34 -16.67
CA GLN A 125 5.24 -14.07 -17.57
C GLN A 125 6.14 -13.13 -18.38
N GLU A 126 5.55 -12.12 -19.03
CA GLU A 126 6.26 -11.15 -19.88
C GLU A 126 7.31 -10.38 -19.08
N ASN A 127 7.03 -10.09 -17.82
CA ASN A 127 7.91 -9.34 -16.92
C ASN A 127 8.69 -10.24 -15.95
N PHE A 128 8.77 -11.55 -16.21
CA PHE A 128 9.42 -12.50 -15.31
C PHE A 128 10.83 -12.06 -14.89
N ALA A 129 11.65 -11.61 -15.85
CA ALA A 129 13.02 -11.15 -15.60
C ALA A 129 13.11 -9.86 -14.78
N GLN A 130 12.05 -9.05 -14.76
CA GLN A 130 11.96 -7.85 -13.92
C GLN A 130 11.47 -8.18 -12.51
N VAL A 131 10.68 -9.24 -12.37
CA VAL A 131 10.21 -9.72 -11.06
C VAL A 131 11.32 -10.49 -10.33
N PHE A 132 11.93 -11.47 -11.01
CA PHE A 132 13.00 -12.31 -10.48
C PHE A 132 14.37 -11.83 -10.96
N VAL A 133 14.83 -10.71 -10.40
CA VAL A 133 16.04 -10.01 -10.84
C VAL A 133 17.35 -10.74 -10.56
N SER A 134 17.35 -11.71 -9.65
CA SER A 134 18.53 -12.52 -9.32
C SER A 134 18.13 -13.81 -8.60
N GLU A 135 19.05 -14.75 -8.46
CA GLU A 135 18.85 -15.99 -7.69
C GLU A 135 18.59 -15.76 -6.20
N ASN A 136 19.04 -14.62 -5.65
CA ASN A 136 18.87 -14.26 -4.24
C ASN A 136 17.76 -13.22 -4.03
N VAL A 137 16.83 -13.08 -4.98
CA VAL A 137 15.71 -12.15 -4.85
C VAL A 137 14.84 -12.56 -3.66
N THR A 138 14.48 -11.60 -2.81
CA THR A 138 13.63 -11.88 -1.65
C THR A 138 12.15 -11.86 -2.02
N SER A 139 11.32 -12.53 -1.22
CA SER A 139 9.86 -12.50 -1.36
C SER A 139 9.28 -11.08 -1.35
N GLN A 140 9.84 -10.19 -0.52
CA GLN A 140 9.46 -8.78 -0.46
C GLN A 140 9.81 -8.04 -1.76
N GLN A 141 10.97 -8.33 -2.37
CA GLN A 141 11.36 -7.76 -3.65
C GLN A 141 10.47 -8.28 -4.78
N VAL A 142 10.21 -9.59 -4.83
CA VAL A 142 9.28 -10.19 -5.81
C VAL A 142 7.90 -9.56 -5.72
N PHE A 143 7.36 -9.41 -4.51
CA PHE A 143 6.09 -8.72 -4.27
C PHE A 143 6.12 -7.28 -4.79
N THR A 144 7.15 -6.52 -4.41
CA THR A 144 7.28 -5.10 -4.77
C THR A 144 7.36 -4.95 -6.29
N ASN A 145 8.15 -5.77 -6.96
CA ASN A 145 8.30 -5.76 -8.41
C ASN A 145 6.98 -6.11 -9.11
N LEU A 146 6.28 -7.16 -8.66
CA LEU A 146 4.96 -7.50 -9.19
C LEU A 146 3.96 -6.38 -8.99
N ASN A 147 3.92 -5.78 -7.80
CA ASN A 147 2.98 -4.70 -7.49
C ASN A 147 3.23 -3.45 -8.35
N GLN A 148 4.49 -3.15 -8.66
CA GLN A 148 4.83 -2.09 -9.62
C GLN A 148 4.32 -2.39 -11.03
N MET A 149 4.43 -3.64 -11.48
CA MET A 149 3.88 -4.04 -12.79
C MET A 149 2.35 -3.98 -12.80
N VAL A 150 1.71 -4.44 -11.73
CA VAL A 150 0.25 -4.33 -11.53
C VAL A 150 -0.19 -2.87 -11.57
N ALA A 151 0.52 -1.98 -10.87
CA ALA A 151 0.23 -0.54 -10.84
C ALA A 151 0.41 0.15 -12.21
N SER A 152 1.30 -0.38 -13.05
CA SER A 152 1.62 0.17 -14.38
C SER A 152 0.69 -0.36 -15.47
N ASP A 153 -0.01 -1.47 -15.24
CA ASP A 153 -0.93 -2.07 -16.20
C ASP A 153 -2.32 -1.43 -16.13
N THR A 154 -2.81 -0.95 -17.27
CA THR A 154 -4.11 -0.23 -17.36
C THR A 154 -5.33 -1.03 -16.91
N LYS A 155 -5.30 -2.36 -17.01
CA LYS A 155 -6.38 -3.25 -16.56
C LYS A 155 -6.18 -3.70 -15.11
N LEU A 156 -4.94 -3.77 -14.64
CA LEU A 156 -4.61 -4.29 -13.32
C LEU A 156 -4.35 -3.21 -12.26
N ALA A 157 -4.21 -1.94 -12.63
CA ALA A 157 -3.85 -0.86 -11.70
C ALA A 157 -4.75 -0.76 -10.45
N ASN A 158 -6.02 -1.14 -10.57
CA ASN A 158 -6.96 -1.15 -9.45
C ASN A 158 -6.68 -2.25 -8.40
N TYR A 159 -5.76 -3.18 -8.68
CA TYR A 159 -5.29 -4.22 -7.76
C TYR A 159 -3.94 -3.88 -7.12
N ALA A 160 -3.33 -2.74 -7.46
CA ALA A 160 -2.09 -2.30 -6.83
C ALA A 160 -2.33 -1.91 -5.36
N ILE A 161 -1.41 -2.28 -4.47
CA ILE A 161 -1.52 -2.07 -3.03
C ILE A 161 -0.24 -1.57 -2.38
#